data_AF-K9KDA3-F1
#
_entry.id   AF-K9KDA3-F1
#
_cell.length_a   1.000
_cell.length_b   1.000
_cell.length_c   1.000
_cell.angle_alpha   90.00
_cell.angle_beta   90.00
_cell.angle_gamma   90.00
#
_symmetry.space_group_name_H-M   'P 1'
#
loop_
_entity.id
_entity.type
_entity.pdbx_description
1 polymer ?
#
loop_
_entity_poly.entity_id
_entity_poly.type
_entity_poly.pdbx_seq_one_letter_code
_entity_poly.pdbx_strand_id
1 'polypeptide(L)'
;IALAYAIPLGVFAGWSGVRDLILTPVHVSQVDAGWIGFWSIVGGCVVGIAMARFADFIRGMLKLILLLLFSGATISSTWFTLTCLNSITHLPLTTVTLYASCILLGVFLNSSIPIFFELFVETVYPVPEGITCGVVTFLSNMFMGVLLFFLTFYHTELSWFNWCLPGSCLLSLLLILCFRESYDRLYLDVVVSV
;
A
#
# COMPACT_ATOMS: atom_id res chain seq x y z
N ILE A 1 12.25 3.00 7.75
CA ILE A 1 11.49 2.02 6.93
C ILE A 1 10.15 1.59 7.56
N ALA A 2 10.05 1.38 8.88
CA ALA A 2 8.80 0.98 9.55
C ALA A 2 7.62 1.95 9.31
N LEU A 3 7.86 3.26 9.39
CA LEU A 3 6.85 4.29 9.09
C LEU A 3 6.43 4.29 7.62
N ALA A 4 7.35 3.98 6.69
CA ALA A 4 7.05 3.89 5.27
C ALA A 4 6.12 2.72 4.94
N TYR A 5 6.17 1.63 5.73
CA TYR A 5 5.18 0.55 5.65
C TYR A 5 3.86 0.95 6.32
N ALA A 6 3.93 1.40 7.58
CA ALA A 6 2.77 1.49 8.45
C ALA A 6 1.78 2.58 8.04
N ILE A 7 2.27 3.72 7.52
CA ILE A 7 1.41 4.84 7.11
C ILE A 7 0.52 4.46 5.91
N PRO A 8 1.07 4.09 4.73
CA PRO A 8 0.24 3.79 3.56
C PRO A 8 -0.65 2.56 3.73
N LEU A 9 -0.16 1.51 4.41
CA LEU A 9 -0.97 0.30 4.63
C LEU A 9 -2.05 0.50 5.70
N GLY A 10 -1.77 1.28 6.76
CA GLY A 10 -2.78 1.66 7.73
C GLY A 10 -3.88 2.54 7.11
N VAL A 11 -3.48 3.51 6.28
CA VAL A 11 -4.41 4.37 5.54
C VAL A 11 -5.23 3.55 4.55
N PHE A 12 -4.59 2.66 3.79
CA PHE A 12 -5.30 1.78 2.85
C PHE A 12 -6.26 0.81 3.54
N ALA A 13 -5.88 0.24 4.68
CA ALA A 13 -6.76 -0.64 5.45
C ALA A 13 -8.01 0.12 5.94
N GLY A 14 -7.81 1.29 6.55
CA GLY A 14 -8.93 2.15 6.97
C GLY A 14 -9.78 2.61 5.78
N TRP A 15 -9.14 2.93 4.67
CA TRP A 15 -9.82 3.34 3.44
C TRP A 15 -10.65 2.21 2.82
N SER A 16 -10.10 0.99 2.78
CA SER A 16 -10.80 -0.19 2.29
C SER A 16 -12.01 -0.57 3.13
N GLY A 17 -11.96 -0.37 4.46
CA GLY A 17 -13.08 -0.65 5.37
C GLY A 17 -14.24 0.33 5.26
N VAL A 18 -14.00 1.52 4.72
CA VAL A 18 -14.99 2.61 4.57
C VAL A 18 -15.39 2.77 3.09
N ARG A 19 -14.86 1.90 2.21
CA ARG A 19 -15.05 1.95 0.77
C ARG A 19 -16.53 1.96 0.37
N ASP A 20 -17.38 1.22 1.09
CA ASP A 20 -18.84 1.21 0.86
C ASP A 20 -19.42 2.62 0.95
N LEU A 21 -19.07 3.39 2.00
CA LEU A 21 -19.54 4.77 2.21
C LEU A 21 -19.04 5.73 1.12
N ILE A 22 -17.85 5.50 0.58
CA ILE A 22 -17.24 6.30 -0.49
C ILE A 22 -17.93 6.05 -1.84
N LEU A 23 -18.44 4.83 -2.06
CA LEU A 23 -19.07 4.40 -3.30
C LEU A 23 -20.60 4.55 -3.31
N THR A 24 -21.25 4.72 -2.14
CA THR A 24 -22.68 5.06 -2.01
C THR A 24 -23.12 6.25 -2.89
N PRO A 25 -22.42 7.40 -2.93
CA PRO A 25 -22.84 8.52 -3.79
C PRO A 25 -22.73 8.22 -5.29
N VAL A 26 -21.98 7.19 -5.69
CA VAL A 26 -21.77 6.79 -7.10
C VAL A 26 -22.77 5.70 -7.54
N HIS A 27 -23.76 5.36 -6.72
CA HIS A 27 -24.77 4.31 -6.98
C HIS A 27 -24.17 2.91 -7.21
N VAL A 28 -22.97 2.66 -6.68
CA VAL A 28 -22.35 1.33 -6.75
C VAL A 28 -22.89 0.45 -5.62
N SER A 29 -23.32 -0.75 -5.98
CA SER A 29 -23.83 -1.74 -5.04
C SER A 29 -22.75 -2.17 -4.04
N GLN A 30 -23.12 -2.40 -2.79
CA GLN A 30 -22.23 -2.97 -1.77
C GLN A 30 -21.64 -4.33 -2.22
N VAL A 31 -22.40 -5.09 -3.01
CA VAL A 31 -21.93 -6.36 -3.59
C VAL A 31 -20.76 -6.12 -4.54
N ASP A 32 -20.84 -5.07 -5.35
CA ASP A 32 -19.78 -4.73 -6.28
C ASP A 32 -18.52 -4.29 -5.52
N ALA A 33 -18.66 -3.45 -4.48
CA ALA A 33 -17.55 -3.03 -3.63
C ALA A 33 -16.82 -4.22 -2.99
N GLY A 34 -17.58 -5.23 -2.54
CA GLY A 34 -17.03 -6.51 -2.07
C GLY A 34 -16.21 -7.24 -3.13
N TRP A 35 -16.72 -7.31 -4.37
CA TRP A 35 -15.97 -7.90 -5.49
C TRP A 35 -14.69 -7.13 -5.83
N ILE A 36 -14.67 -5.80 -5.74
CA ILE A 36 -13.44 -5.02 -5.92
C ILE A 36 -12.39 -5.43 -4.88
N GLY A 37 -12.79 -5.55 -3.61
CA GLY A 37 -11.90 -5.99 -2.53
C GLY A 37 -11.35 -7.39 -2.79
N PHE A 38 -12.21 -8.32 -3.21
CA PHE A 38 -11.82 -9.68 -3.57
C PHE A 38 -10.77 -9.70 -4.69
N TRP A 39 -11.03 -9.05 -5.83
CA TRP A 39 -10.12 -9.03 -6.98
C TRP A 39 -8.81 -8.30 -6.68
N SER A 40 -8.85 -7.27 -5.83
CA SER A 40 -7.66 -6.59 -5.31
C SER A 40 -6.75 -7.56 -4.55
N ILE A 41 -7.30 -8.40 -3.67
CA ILE A 41 -6.53 -9.36 -2.89
C ILE A 41 -5.98 -10.46 -3.80
N VAL A 42 -6.82 -11.04 -4.66
CA VAL A 42 -6.40 -12.10 -5.59
C VAL A 42 -5.28 -11.61 -6.51
N GLY A 43 -5.43 -10.44 -7.11
CA GLY A 43 -4.38 -9.85 -7.94
C GLY A 43 -3.14 -9.49 -7.14
N GLY A 44 -3.29 -8.98 -5.91
CA GLY A 44 -2.18 -8.69 -5.00
C GLY A 44 -1.35 -9.92 -4.65
N CYS A 45 -1.99 -11.06 -4.42
CA CYS A 45 -1.30 -12.34 -4.19
C CYS A 45 -0.54 -12.80 -5.45
N VAL A 46 -1.16 -12.76 -6.62
CA VAL A 46 -0.53 -13.18 -7.88
C VAL A 46 0.68 -12.30 -8.21
N VAL A 47 0.51 -10.97 -8.15
CA VAL A 47 1.59 -10.02 -8.40
C VAL A 47 2.66 -10.10 -7.30
N GLY A 48 2.27 -10.31 -6.04
CA GLY A 48 3.21 -10.51 -4.94
C GLY A 48 4.12 -11.71 -5.16
N ILE A 49 3.57 -12.86 -5.59
CA ILE A 49 4.36 -14.05 -5.94
C ILE A 49 5.28 -13.77 -7.14
N ALA A 50 4.76 -13.12 -8.18
CA ALA A 50 5.55 -12.78 -9.36
C ALA A 50 6.73 -11.84 -9.00
N MET A 51 6.48 -10.84 -8.16
CA MET A 51 7.49 -9.89 -7.70
C MET A 51 8.49 -10.53 -6.74
N ALA A 52 8.06 -11.44 -5.86
CA ALA A 52 8.96 -12.21 -5.00
C ALA A 52 9.94 -13.05 -5.83
N ARG A 53 9.44 -13.73 -6.88
CA ARG A 53 10.31 -14.44 -7.83
C ARG A 53 11.28 -13.51 -8.53
N PHE A 54 10.85 -12.30 -8.90
CA PHE A 54 11.71 -11.32 -9.54
C PHE A 54 12.79 -10.79 -8.57
N ALA A 55 12.45 -10.62 -7.29
CA ALA A 55 13.39 -10.26 -6.22
C ALA A 55 14.45 -11.36 -6.03
N ASP A 56 14.07 -12.64 -6.07
CA ASP A 56 15.00 -13.77 -5.99
C ASP A 56 16.04 -13.76 -7.13
N PHE A 57 15.61 -13.37 -8.34
CA PHE A 57 16.50 -13.31 -9.51
C PHE A 57 17.50 -12.16 -9.44
N ILE A 58 17.20 -11.07 -8.73
CA ILE A 58 18.04 -9.87 -8.68
C ILE A 58 18.32 -9.50 -7.22
N ARG A 59 19.35 -10.14 -6.65
CA ARG A 59 19.88 -9.83 -5.32
C ARG A 59 20.18 -8.33 -5.18
N GLY A 60 19.70 -7.73 -4.10
CA GLY A 60 19.97 -6.33 -3.76
C GLY A 60 19.11 -5.29 -4.49
N MET A 61 18.02 -5.68 -5.16
CA MET A 61 17.06 -4.73 -5.78
C MET A 61 15.71 -4.63 -5.05
N LEU A 62 15.63 -5.08 -3.80
CA LEU A 62 14.39 -5.03 -2.99
C LEU A 62 13.83 -3.60 -2.92
N LYS A 63 14.66 -2.58 -2.67
CA LYS A 63 14.23 -1.17 -2.69
C LYS A 63 13.72 -0.72 -4.06
N LEU A 64 14.35 -1.16 -5.15
CA LEU A 64 13.93 -0.75 -6.51
C LEU A 64 12.55 -1.31 -6.82
N ILE A 65 12.32 -2.60 -6.53
CA ILE A 65 11.01 -3.23 -6.69
C ILE A 65 9.98 -2.48 -5.85
N LEU A 66 10.30 -2.18 -4.60
CA LEU A 66 9.40 -1.48 -3.69
C LEU A 66 9.09 -0.05 -4.16
N LEU A 67 10.06 0.68 -4.72
CA LEU A 67 9.85 1.98 -5.38
C LEU A 67 8.93 1.87 -6.59
N LEU A 68 9.07 0.82 -7.41
CA LEU A 68 8.19 0.59 -8.56
C LEU A 68 6.76 0.30 -8.10
N LEU A 69 6.56 -0.55 -7.08
CA LEU A 69 5.23 -0.80 -6.55
C LEU A 69 4.59 0.46 -5.96
N PHE A 70 5.35 1.25 -5.19
CA PHE A 70 4.82 2.48 -4.59
C PHE A 70 4.55 3.58 -5.62
N SER A 71 5.33 3.68 -6.69
CA SER A 71 5.02 4.58 -7.80
C SER A 71 3.77 4.14 -8.57
N GLY A 72 3.56 2.84 -8.78
CA GLY A 72 2.30 2.31 -9.32
C GLY A 72 1.11 2.60 -8.40
N ALA A 73 1.29 2.47 -7.08
CA ALA A 73 0.27 2.78 -6.09
C ALA A 73 -0.08 4.27 -6.01
N THR A 74 0.91 5.18 -6.08
CA THR A 74 0.66 6.63 -6.11
C THR A 74 -0.08 7.05 -7.38
N ILE A 75 0.28 6.50 -8.54
CA ILE A 75 -0.41 6.77 -9.80
C ILE A 75 -1.86 6.26 -9.73
N SER A 76 -2.05 5.02 -9.25
CA SER A 76 -3.39 4.40 -9.17
C SER A 76 -4.30 5.11 -8.16
N SER A 77 -3.76 5.52 -7.01
CA SER A 77 -4.50 6.30 -6.00
C SER A 77 -4.84 7.71 -6.51
N THR A 78 -3.90 8.39 -7.17
CA THR A 78 -4.14 9.71 -7.78
C THR A 78 -5.19 9.62 -8.90
N TRP A 79 -5.14 8.56 -9.70
CA TRP A 79 -6.16 8.28 -10.72
C TRP A 79 -7.55 8.10 -10.08
N PHE A 80 -7.62 7.33 -9.00
CA PHE A 80 -8.86 7.14 -8.24
C PHE A 80 -9.39 8.45 -7.65
N THR A 81 -8.55 9.24 -6.98
CA THR A 81 -8.99 10.51 -6.37
C THR A 81 -9.47 11.51 -7.41
N LEU A 82 -8.77 11.65 -8.53
CA LEU A 82 -9.19 12.49 -9.66
C LEU A 82 -10.52 12.02 -10.26
N THR A 83 -10.73 10.70 -10.37
CA THR A 83 -12.00 10.14 -10.87
C THR A 83 -13.15 10.48 -9.92
N CYS A 84 -12.94 10.43 -8.61
CA CYS A 84 -13.96 10.83 -7.61
C CYS A 84 -14.22 12.34 -7.54
N LEU A 85 -13.26 13.18 -7.98
CA LEU A 85 -13.35 14.65 -7.96
C LEU A 85 -13.88 15.26 -9.27
N ASN A 86 -14.33 14.43 -10.24
CA ASN A 86 -14.79 14.83 -11.59
C ASN A 86 -16.04 15.74 -11.64
N SER A 87 -16.34 16.49 -10.60
CA SER A 87 -17.11 17.74 -10.71
C SER A 87 -16.35 18.84 -11.50
N ILE A 88 -15.02 18.69 -11.74
CA ILE A 88 -14.18 19.77 -12.31
C ILE A 88 -13.50 19.40 -13.65
N THR A 89 -13.41 18.13 -14.06
CA THR A 89 -12.77 17.73 -15.33
C THR A 89 -13.66 16.83 -16.19
N HIS A 90 -13.69 17.07 -17.51
CA HIS A 90 -14.49 16.35 -18.51
C HIS A 90 -14.02 14.90 -18.78
N LEU A 91 -13.63 14.13 -17.76
CA LEU A 91 -13.30 12.71 -17.90
C LEU A 91 -14.58 11.87 -17.79
N PRO A 92 -14.84 10.91 -18.70
CA PRO A 92 -16.03 10.08 -18.63
C PRO A 92 -15.98 9.22 -17.37
N LEU A 93 -16.88 9.51 -16.43
CA LEU A 93 -17.06 8.76 -15.19
C LEU A 93 -17.65 7.38 -15.53
N THR A 94 -16.79 6.45 -15.91
CA THR A 94 -17.20 5.07 -16.15
C THR A 94 -16.90 4.23 -14.92
N THR A 95 -17.87 3.45 -14.46
CA THR A 95 -17.72 2.57 -13.30
C THR A 95 -16.52 1.64 -13.45
N VAL A 96 -16.21 1.25 -14.70
CA VAL A 96 -15.07 0.42 -15.07
C VAL A 96 -13.72 1.06 -14.72
N THR A 97 -13.50 2.36 -14.97
CA THR A 97 -12.23 3.01 -14.64
C THR A 97 -12.03 3.17 -13.14
N LEU A 98 -13.14 3.34 -12.41
CA LEU A 98 -13.17 3.42 -10.95
C LEU A 98 -12.85 2.05 -10.33
N TYR A 99 -13.42 0.96 -10.88
CA TYR A 99 -13.07 -0.40 -10.50
C TYR A 99 -11.62 -0.76 -10.81
N ALA A 100 -11.14 -0.44 -12.02
CA ALA A 100 -9.79 -0.76 -12.44
C ALA A 100 -8.72 -0.07 -11.56
N SER A 101 -8.88 1.22 -11.28
CA SER A 101 -7.95 1.98 -10.43
C SER A 101 -7.94 1.46 -8.99
N CYS A 102 -9.11 1.14 -8.44
CA CYS A 102 -9.27 0.52 -7.13
C CYS A 102 -8.59 -0.84 -7.00
N ILE A 103 -8.71 -1.70 -8.01
CA ILE A 103 -8.09 -3.02 -8.04
C ILE A 103 -6.58 -2.85 -8.17
N LEU A 104 -6.11 -2.04 -9.13
CA LEU A 104 -4.68 -1.78 -9.33
C LEU A 104 -3.98 -1.26 -8.08
N LEU A 105 -4.59 -0.27 -7.40
CA LEU A 105 -4.08 0.26 -6.14
C LEU A 105 -3.87 -0.85 -5.11
N GLY A 106 -4.90 -1.67 -4.92
CA GLY A 106 -4.85 -2.75 -3.94
C GLY A 106 -3.90 -3.87 -4.35
N VAL A 107 -3.76 -4.17 -5.64
CA VAL A 107 -2.77 -5.10 -6.16
C VAL A 107 -1.35 -4.65 -5.80
N PHE A 108 -1.01 -3.38 -6.05
CA PHE A 108 0.31 -2.83 -5.73
C PHE A 108 0.58 -2.76 -4.23
N LEU A 109 -0.40 -2.34 -3.42
CA LEU A 109 -0.19 -2.25 -1.97
C LEU A 109 -0.10 -3.63 -1.31
N ASN A 110 -0.99 -4.57 -1.65
CA ASN A 110 -0.94 -5.93 -1.09
C ASN A 110 0.31 -6.69 -1.51
N SER A 111 0.78 -6.53 -2.75
CA SER A 111 2.03 -7.15 -3.21
C SER A 111 3.29 -6.56 -2.57
N SER A 112 3.22 -5.32 -2.05
CA SER A 112 4.36 -4.69 -1.35
C SER A 112 4.61 -5.24 0.05
N ILE A 113 3.60 -5.84 0.70
CA ILE A 113 3.68 -6.38 2.07
C ILE A 113 4.80 -7.42 2.24
N PRO A 114 4.86 -8.51 1.45
CA PRO A 114 5.91 -9.52 1.61
C PRO A 114 7.32 -8.96 1.39
N ILE A 115 7.49 -8.08 0.40
CA ILE A 115 8.78 -7.45 0.06
C ILE A 115 9.27 -6.55 1.20
N PHE A 116 8.35 -5.83 1.84
CA PHE A 116 8.68 -5.05 3.03
C PHE A 116 9.13 -5.94 4.18
N PHE A 117 8.44 -7.06 4.44
CA PHE A 117 8.84 -7.98 5.50
C PHE A 117 10.24 -8.55 5.26
N GLU A 118 10.58 -8.90 4.01
CA GLU A 118 11.93 -9.33 3.64
C GLU A 118 12.97 -8.24 3.96
N LEU A 119 12.71 -7.00 3.53
CA LEU A 119 13.58 -5.85 3.83
C LEU A 119 13.70 -5.57 5.34
N PHE A 120 12.64 -5.78 6.13
CA PHE A 120 12.70 -5.63 7.60
C PHE A 120 13.56 -6.70 8.26
N VAL A 121 13.46 -7.95 7.82
CA VAL A 121 14.26 -9.04 8.38
C VAL A 121 15.74 -8.84 8.06
N GLU A 122 16.06 -8.37 6.85
CA GLU A 122 17.44 -8.04 6.49
C GLU A 122 18.00 -6.86 7.28
N THR A 123 17.22 -5.80 7.49
CA THR A 123 17.68 -4.56 8.13
C THR A 123 17.76 -4.64 9.66
N VAL A 124 16.97 -5.52 10.29
CA VAL A 124 16.88 -5.63 11.76
C VAL A 124 17.53 -6.92 12.28
N TYR A 125 18.28 -7.64 11.45
CA TYR A 125 19.07 -8.79 11.89
C TYR A 125 20.03 -8.39 13.03
N PRO A 126 20.14 -9.15 14.15
CA PRO A 126 19.65 -10.52 14.39
C PRO A 126 18.31 -10.64 15.15
N VAL A 127 17.44 -9.62 15.12
CA VAL A 127 16.15 -9.66 15.84
C VAL A 127 15.21 -10.72 15.24
N PRO A 128 14.46 -11.49 16.06
CA PRO A 128 13.48 -12.45 15.58
C PRO A 128 12.41 -11.82 14.66
N GLU A 129 12.12 -12.49 13.55
CA GLU A 129 11.18 -12.03 12.51
C GLU A 129 9.75 -11.80 13.05
N GLY A 130 9.33 -12.60 14.03
CA GLY A 130 8.02 -12.44 14.66
C GLY A 130 7.87 -11.11 15.40
N ILE A 131 8.94 -10.60 16.02
CA ILE A 131 8.90 -9.32 16.74
C ILE A 131 8.86 -8.16 15.74
N THR A 132 9.69 -8.21 14.69
CA THR A 132 9.74 -7.15 13.68
C THR A 132 8.42 -7.05 12.92
N CYS A 133 7.89 -8.17 12.44
CA CYS A 133 6.58 -8.21 11.77
C CYS A 133 5.45 -7.78 12.71
N GLY A 134 5.48 -8.23 13.97
CA GLY A 134 4.48 -7.87 14.98
C GLY A 134 4.43 -6.36 15.25
N VAL A 135 5.58 -5.74 15.48
CA VAL A 135 5.69 -4.29 15.74
C VAL A 135 5.23 -3.47 14.54
N VAL A 136 5.66 -3.85 13.34
CA VAL A 136 5.32 -3.13 12.11
C VAL A 136 3.82 -3.25 11.79
N THR A 137 3.23 -4.43 12.00
CA THR A 137 1.79 -4.66 11.83
C THR A 137 0.97 -3.91 12.89
N PHE A 138 1.42 -3.93 14.14
CA PHE A 138 0.81 -3.14 15.22
C PHE A 138 0.81 -1.65 14.88
N LEU A 139 1.93 -1.12 14.41
CA LEU A 139 2.05 0.28 14.01
C LEU A 139 1.09 0.62 12.86
N SER A 140 0.95 -0.27 11.86
CA SER A 140 -0.02 -0.10 10.76
C SER A 140 -1.46 -0.05 11.28
N ASN A 141 -1.82 -0.95 12.21
CA ASN A 141 -3.14 -0.97 12.84
C ASN A 141 -3.40 0.28 13.70
N MET A 142 -2.39 0.83 14.35
CA MET A 142 -2.51 2.11 15.06
C MET A 142 -2.86 3.24 14.10
N PHE A 143 -2.16 3.36 12.95
CA PHE A 143 -2.47 4.39 11.95
C PHE A 143 -3.87 4.23 11.38
N MET A 144 -4.30 2.99 11.11
CA MET A 144 -5.69 2.70 10.72
C MET A 144 -6.68 3.17 11.79
N GLY A 145 -6.45 2.83 13.06
CA GLY A 145 -7.33 3.21 14.17
C GLY A 145 -7.45 4.73 14.34
N VAL A 146 -6.33 5.45 14.25
CA VAL A 146 -6.31 6.92 14.29
C VAL A 146 -7.11 7.49 13.11
N LEU A 147 -6.92 6.97 11.91
CA LEU A 147 -7.64 7.42 10.71
C LEU A 147 -9.17 7.22 10.84
N LEU A 148 -9.60 6.05 11.32
CA LEU A 148 -11.02 5.74 11.55
C LEU A 148 -11.62 6.55 12.72
N PHE A 149 -10.83 6.86 13.74
CA PHE A 149 -11.24 7.76 14.81
C PHE A 149 -11.52 9.17 14.26
N PHE A 150 -10.64 9.73 13.43
CA PHE A 150 -10.89 11.02 12.76
C PHE A 150 -12.13 10.99 11.86
N LEU A 151 -12.36 9.89 11.14
CA LEU A 151 -13.57 9.71 10.32
C LEU A 151 -14.85 9.81 11.14
N THR A 152 -14.84 9.32 12.39
CA THR A 152 -16.01 9.40 13.28
C THR A 152 -16.40 10.85 13.58
N PHE A 153 -15.44 11.77 13.68
CA PHE A 153 -15.70 13.19 13.92
C PHE A 153 -16.04 13.98 12.64
N TYR A 154 -15.49 13.58 11.50
CA TYR A 154 -15.61 14.32 10.23
C TYR A 154 -16.53 13.65 9.20
N HIS A 155 -17.57 12.92 9.59
CA HIS A 155 -18.38 12.10 8.66
C HIS A 155 -18.98 12.84 7.43
N THR A 156 -19.05 14.17 7.43
CA THR A 156 -19.74 14.96 6.39
C THR A 156 -18.97 15.14 5.07
N GLU A 157 -17.63 15.04 5.05
CA GLU A 157 -16.84 15.35 3.83
C GLU A 157 -15.79 14.29 3.47
N LEU A 158 -16.17 13.16 2.84
CA LEU A 158 -15.22 12.07 2.51
C LEU A 158 -14.07 12.41 1.52
N SER A 159 -14.00 13.65 1.04
CA SER A 159 -12.97 14.13 0.11
C SER A 159 -11.55 14.12 0.72
N TRP A 160 -11.38 14.52 1.99
CA TRP A 160 -10.06 14.51 2.65
C TRP A 160 -9.50 13.09 2.74
N PHE A 161 -10.40 12.13 2.94
CA PHE A 161 -10.07 10.74 3.16
C PHE A 161 -9.52 10.10 1.88
N ASN A 162 -10.09 10.46 0.74
CA ASN A 162 -9.57 10.09 -0.57
C ASN A 162 -8.18 10.71 -0.84
N TRP A 163 -7.94 11.97 -0.49
CA TRP A 163 -6.62 12.62 -0.64
C TRP A 163 -5.55 12.09 0.32
N CYS A 164 -5.94 11.55 1.47
CA CYS A 164 -5.01 10.93 2.41
C CYS A 164 -4.29 9.71 1.80
N LEU A 165 -4.97 8.99 0.90
CA LEU A 165 -4.46 7.80 0.25
C LEU A 165 -3.26 8.07 -0.69
N PRO A 166 -3.31 8.96 -1.71
CA PRO A 166 -2.13 9.32 -2.50
C PRO A 166 -1.09 10.05 -1.65
N GLY A 167 -1.49 10.88 -0.68
CA GLY A 167 -0.56 11.57 0.22
C GLY A 167 0.30 10.61 1.06
N SER A 168 -0.31 9.56 1.61
CA SER A 168 0.39 8.52 2.38
C SER A 168 1.30 7.65 1.50
N CYS A 169 0.86 7.31 0.29
CA CYS A 169 1.68 6.56 -0.67
C CYS A 169 2.89 7.39 -1.14
N LEU A 170 2.71 8.69 -1.37
CA LEU A 170 3.79 9.60 -1.78
C LEU A 170 4.78 9.84 -0.65
N LEU A 171 4.28 10.04 0.58
CA LEU A 171 5.14 10.14 1.77
C LEU A 171 5.97 8.87 1.97
N SER A 172 5.36 7.70 1.82
CA SER A 172 6.09 6.43 1.87
C SER A 172 7.18 6.35 0.81
N LEU A 173 6.87 6.72 -0.45
CA LEU A 173 7.83 6.75 -1.55
C LEU A 173 9.03 7.66 -1.23
N LEU A 174 8.80 8.86 -0.69
CA LEU A 174 9.86 9.76 -0.23
C LEU A 174 10.70 9.15 0.90
N LEU A 175 10.07 8.51 1.87
CA LEU A 175 10.77 7.85 2.97
C LEU A 175 11.61 6.66 2.49
N ILE A 176 11.14 5.90 1.49
CA ILE A 176 11.90 4.81 0.87
C ILE A 176 13.08 5.37 0.06
N LEU A 177 12.90 6.47 -0.66
CA LEU A 177 13.99 7.15 -1.38
C LEU A 177 15.08 7.63 -0.43
N CYS A 178 14.69 8.30 0.65
CA CYS A 178 15.59 8.85 1.67
C CYS A 178 16.30 7.76 2.48
N PHE A 179 15.70 6.58 2.61
CA PHE A 179 16.31 5.45 3.30
C PHE A 179 17.49 4.90 2.48
N ARG A 180 18.70 5.06 3.01
CA ARG A 180 19.92 4.46 2.44
C ARG A 180 19.99 3.01 2.92
N GLU A 181 20.00 2.07 1.97
CA GLU A 181 20.13 0.64 2.28
C GLU A 181 21.51 0.37 2.90
N SER A 182 21.54 -0.35 4.02
CA SER A 182 22.74 -1.02 4.52
C SER A 182 22.43 -2.52 4.52
N TYR A 183 23.01 -3.25 3.57
CA TYR A 183 22.84 -4.69 3.44
C TYR A 183 23.81 -5.42 4.37
N ASP A 184 23.67 -5.23 5.69
CA ASP A 184 24.64 -5.77 6.68
C ASP A 184 24.65 -7.31 6.70
N ARG A 185 23.56 -7.97 6.30
CA ARG A 185 23.47 -9.44 6.17
C ARG A 185 24.25 -10.01 4.98
N LEU A 186 24.29 -9.29 3.85
CA LEU A 186 25.07 -9.70 2.66
C LEU A 186 26.58 -9.69 2.97
N TYR A 187 27.03 -8.73 3.79
CA TYR A 187 28.43 -8.69 4.25
C TYR A 187 28.78 -9.86 5.18
N LEU A 188 27.85 -10.28 6.06
CA LEU A 188 28.05 -11.43 6.93
C LEU A 188 28.04 -12.77 6.16
N ASP A 189 27.14 -12.95 5.20
CA ASP A 189 27.11 -14.17 4.36
C ASP A 189 28.38 -14.30 3.49
N VAL A 190 28.95 -13.18 3.03
CA VAL A 190 30.25 -13.17 2.33
C VAL A 190 31.38 -13.56 3.30
N VAL A 191 31.40 -13.03 4.53
CA VAL A 191 32.46 -13.30 5.51
C VAL A 191 32.43 -14.74 6.04
N VAL A 192 31.26 -15.37 6.19
CA VAL A 192 31.15 -16.78 6.62
C VAL A 192 31.47 -17.76 5.48
N SER A 193 31.45 -17.29 4.23
CA SER A 193 31.80 -18.10 3.04
C SER A 193 33.31 -18.12 2.69
N VAL A 194 34.15 -17.39 3.44
CA VAL A 194 35.61 -17.34 3.30
C VAL A 194 36.28 -18.06 4.47
#